data_AF-A0A7V9RJL5-F1
#
_entry.id   AF-A0A7V9RJL5-F1
#
_cell.length_a   1.000
_cell.length_b   1.000
_cell.length_c   1.000
_cell.angle_alpha   90.00
_cell.angle_beta   90.00
_cell.angle_gamma   90.00
#
_symmetry.space_group_name_H-M   'P 1'
#
loop_
_entity.id
_entity.type
_entity.pdbx_description
1 polymer ?
#
loop_
_entity_poly.entity_id
_entity_poly.type
_entity_poly.pdbx_seq_one_letter_code
_entity_poly.pdbx_strand_id
1 'polypeptide(L)'
;MQFIAHTASTLSCFDASGSTRSIASRIAFNYCLPDDSLEARANEERHAADAGRVYSSGVWRDAGAQRRLVDALGPALAGGLHDDFEWYRCRGAFFHNDAHYDNRLFGVWCISGPPADLVFPRASLRIDITPGNIAVFDPFEVHGILLRDATHYSATDYEAVSATVLLGFELDLTAEIAAAFGIAAGINGPMISSRTRISAATGAFDSFN
;
A
#
# COMPACT_ATOMS: atom_id res chain seq x y z
N MET A 1 -2.36 4.42 -15.25
CA MET A 1 -2.51 4.88 -13.85
C MET A 1 -3.12 6.27 -13.79
N GLN A 2 -4.02 6.49 -12.84
CA GLN A 2 -4.50 7.81 -12.42
C GLN A 2 -3.77 8.22 -11.14
N PHE A 3 -3.49 9.51 -10.96
CA PHE A 3 -2.84 10.04 -9.76
C PHE A 3 -3.80 10.95 -9.01
N ILE A 4 -3.95 10.72 -7.71
CA ILE A 4 -4.71 11.56 -6.80
C ILE A 4 -3.73 12.38 -5.98
N ALA A 5 -3.71 13.69 -6.20
CA ALA A 5 -2.97 14.60 -5.34
C ALA A 5 -3.75 14.86 -4.04
N HIS A 6 -3.04 15.04 -2.93
CA HIS A 6 -3.63 15.44 -1.65
C HIS A 6 -2.90 16.64 -1.05
N THR A 7 -3.54 17.32 -0.11
CA THR A 7 -3.04 18.56 0.51
C THR A 7 -2.44 18.36 1.91
N ALA A 8 -2.28 17.10 2.33
CA ALA A 8 -1.71 16.78 3.63
C ALA A 8 -0.30 17.34 3.83
N SER A 9 -0.04 17.89 5.02
CA SER A 9 1.24 18.49 5.39
C SER A 9 2.41 17.54 5.15
N THR A 10 3.40 17.99 4.39
CA THR A 10 4.58 17.19 4.05
C THR A 10 5.35 16.75 5.29
N LEU A 11 5.75 15.47 5.33
CA LEU A 11 6.62 14.89 6.34
C LEU A 11 7.97 14.52 5.73
N SER A 12 9.03 14.61 6.53
CA SER A 12 10.37 14.15 6.17
C SER A 12 10.49 12.67 6.48
N CYS A 13 10.62 11.85 5.44
CA CYS A 13 10.85 10.41 5.53
C CYS A 13 12.32 10.18 5.84
N PHE A 14 12.60 9.51 6.95
CA PHE A 14 13.95 9.13 7.36
C PHE A 14 14.16 7.65 7.05
N ASP A 15 15.07 7.37 6.12
CA ASP A 15 15.45 6.00 5.80
C ASP A 15 16.55 5.46 6.72
N ALA A 16 16.78 4.15 6.69
CA ALA A 16 17.81 3.51 7.49
C ALA A 16 19.24 3.92 7.08
N SER A 17 19.41 4.49 5.88
CA SER A 17 20.70 5.02 5.39
C SER A 17 21.03 6.41 5.94
N GLY A 18 20.06 7.09 6.57
CA GLY A 18 20.20 8.45 7.07
C GLY A 18 19.89 9.54 6.05
N SER A 19 19.39 9.18 4.86
CA SER A 19 18.93 10.14 3.85
C SER A 19 17.50 10.59 4.16
N THR A 20 17.17 11.81 3.73
CA THR A 20 15.83 12.37 3.89
C THR A 20 15.20 12.77 2.56
N ARG A 21 13.92 12.43 2.43
CA ARG A 21 13.06 12.85 1.33
C ARG A 21 11.69 13.24 1.85
N SER A 22 10.90 13.91 1.03
CA SER A 22 9.51 14.12 1.35
C SER A 22 8.73 12.81 1.20
N ILE A 23 7.70 12.68 2.01
CA ILE A 23 6.60 11.78 1.70
C ILE A 23 5.96 12.15 0.37
N ALA A 24 5.41 11.18 -0.35
CA ALA A 24 4.64 11.45 -1.57
C ALA A 24 3.48 12.43 -1.30
N SER A 25 3.19 13.23 -2.32
CA SER A 25 2.03 14.14 -2.35
C SER A 25 0.89 13.60 -3.22
N ARG A 26 1.08 12.40 -3.78
CA ARG A 26 0.15 11.72 -4.68
C ARG A 26 0.10 10.24 -4.36
N ILE A 27 -1.05 9.65 -4.62
CA ILE A 27 -1.27 8.20 -4.63
C ILE A 27 -1.70 7.82 -6.04
N ALA A 28 -1.17 6.73 -6.58
CA ALA A 28 -1.54 6.26 -7.90
C ALA A 28 -2.53 5.09 -7.76
N PHE A 29 -3.53 5.04 -8.63
CA PHE A 29 -4.47 3.92 -8.68
C PHE A 29 -4.84 3.58 -10.11
N ASN A 30 -5.28 2.34 -10.31
CA ASN A 30 -5.85 1.87 -11.56
C ASN A 30 -6.71 0.63 -11.33
N TYR A 31 -7.21 0.07 -12.42
CA TYR A 31 -7.99 -1.15 -12.42
C TYR A 31 -7.51 -2.08 -13.54
N CYS A 32 -7.26 -3.34 -13.19
CA CYS A 32 -6.90 -4.42 -14.10
C CYS A 32 -7.40 -5.72 -13.50
N LEU A 33 -8.29 -6.44 -14.18
CA LEU A 33 -8.78 -7.72 -13.67
C LEU A 33 -7.65 -8.78 -13.65
N PRO A 34 -7.54 -9.56 -12.56
CA PRO A 34 -6.70 -10.75 -12.56
C PRO A 34 -7.23 -11.75 -13.61
N ASP A 35 -6.38 -12.66 -14.07
CA ASP A 35 -6.86 -13.81 -14.84
C ASP A 35 -7.15 -15.01 -13.95
N ASP A 36 -7.83 -15.98 -14.54
CA ASP A 36 -8.22 -17.24 -13.89
C ASP A 36 -7.03 -17.94 -13.22
N SER A 37 -5.82 -17.82 -13.77
CA SER A 37 -4.61 -18.42 -13.18
C SER A 37 -4.22 -17.72 -11.88
N LEU A 38 -4.23 -16.38 -11.88
CA LEU A 38 -3.90 -15.60 -10.69
C LEU A 38 -5.00 -15.73 -9.61
N GLU A 39 -6.26 -15.76 -10.01
CA GLU A 39 -7.39 -16.02 -9.11
C GLU A 39 -7.34 -17.43 -8.50
N ALA A 40 -7.06 -18.46 -9.32
CA ALA A 40 -6.92 -19.84 -8.83
C ALA A 40 -5.82 -19.93 -7.77
N ARG A 41 -4.66 -19.30 -8.02
CA ARG A 41 -3.56 -19.27 -7.05
C ARG A 41 -3.92 -18.50 -5.78
N ALA A 42 -4.58 -17.34 -5.89
CA ALA A 42 -5.06 -16.60 -4.72
C ALA A 42 -6.04 -17.43 -3.86
N ASN A 43 -6.85 -18.31 -4.46
CA ASN A 43 -7.77 -19.20 -3.75
C ASN A 43 -7.06 -20.38 -3.05
N GLU A 44 -5.81 -20.68 -3.44
CA GLU A 44 -4.97 -21.66 -2.77
C GLU A 44 -4.27 -21.10 -1.52
N GLU A 45 -4.22 -19.78 -1.36
CA GLU A 45 -3.62 -19.13 -0.20
C GLU A 45 -4.39 -19.44 1.09
N ARG A 46 -3.80 -20.27 1.94
CA ARG A 46 -4.45 -20.82 3.15
C ARG A 46 -3.97 -20.22 4.47
N HIS A 47 -3.09 -19.21 4.42
CA HIS A 47 -2.55 -18.61 5.65
C HIS A 47 -3.68 -18.05 6.54
N ALA A 48 -3.51 -18.23 7.85
CA ALA A 48 -4.39 -17.60 8.83
C ALA A 48 -4.41 -16.09 8.59
N ALA A 49 -5.60 -15.51 8.65
CA ALA A 49 -5.79 -14.07 8.53
C ALA A 49 -6.56 -13.62 9.76
N ASP A 50 -5.85 -13.46 10.87
CA ASP A 50 -6.47 -12.88 12.07
C ASP A 50 -6.79 -11.41 11.80
N ALA A 51 -7.74 -10.87 12.55
CA ALA A 51 -8.11 -9.47 12.44
C ALA A 51 -6.91 -8.55 12.71
N GLY A 52 -6.68 -7.60 11.80
CA GLY A 52 -5.80 -6.45 12.03
C GLY A 52 -4.39 -6.58 11.52
N ARG A 53 -3.99 -7.74 11.02
CA ARG A 53 -2.69 -7.92 10.40
C ARG A 53 -2.82 -8.36 8.96
N VAL A 54 -1.83 -7.96 8.18
CA VAL A 54 -1.58 -8.51 6.85
C VAL A 54 -0.60 -9.66 7.00
N TYR A 55 -0.97 -10.83 6.46
CA TYR A 55 -0.13 -12.02 6.50
C TYR A 55 0.51 -12.23 5.14
N SER A 56 1.83 -12.20 5.11
CA SER A 56 2.62 -12.62 3.96
C SER A 56 2.60 -14.15 3.83
N SER A 57 2.46 -14.62 2.59
CA SER A 57 2.60 -16.04 2.22
C SER A 57 3.88 -16.31 1.39
N GLY A 58 4.82 -15.35 1.41
CA GLY A 58 6.12 -15.45 0.78
C GLY A 58 6.23 -14.85 -0.62
N VAL A 59 7.48 -14.68 -1.04
CA VAL A 59 7.87 -14.03 -2.30
C VAL A 59 7.92 -15.04 -3.45
N TRP A 60 7.43 -14.64 -4.62
CA TRP A 60 7.41 -15.44 -5.84
C TRP A 60 7.49 -14.57 -7.10
N ARG A 61 7.73 -15.21 -8.25
CA ARG A 61 7.82 -14.53 -9.56
C ARG A 61 6.83 -15.14 -10.53
N ASP A 62 6.26 -14.30 -11.38
CA ASP A 62 5.35 -14.75 -12.44
C ASP A 62 5.29 -13.78 -13.61
N ALA A 63 5.62 -14.28 -14.79
CA ALA A 63 5.71 -13.48 -15.99
C ALA A 63 4.34 -12.99 -16.49
N GLY A 64 3.25 -13.68 -16.15
CA GLY A 64 1.89 -13.28 -16.48
C GLY A 64 1.43 -12.09 -15.64
N ALA A 65 1.58 -12.19 -14.32
CA ALA A 65 1.35 -11.11 -13.37
C ALA A 65 2.23 -9.89 -13.68
N GLN A 66 3.52 -10.10 -13.95
CA GLN A 66 4.47 -9.04 -14.32
C GLN A 66 4.02 -8.28 -15.56
N ARG A 67 3.68 -8.98 -16.64
CA ARG A 67 3.20 -8.32 -17.87
C ARG A 67 1.93 -7.51 -17.63
N ARG A 68 0.97 -8.05 -16.88
CA ARG A 68 -0.28 -7.34 -16.56
C ARG A 68 -0.05 -6.09 -15.73
N LEU A 69 0.83 -6.17 -14.73
CA LEU A 69 1.20 -5.02 -13.92
C LEU A 69 1.95 -3.97 -14.73
N VAL A 70 2.89 -4.36 -15.60
CA VAL A 70 3.55 -3.43 -16.54
C VAL A 70 2.52 -2.66 -17.37
N ASP A 71 1.57 -3.37 -17.97
CA ASP A 71 0.52 -2.75 -18.79
C ASP A 71 -0.37 -1.82 -17.96
N ALA A 72 -0.78 -2.24 -16.76
CA ALA A 72 -1.65 -1.47 -15.87
C ALA A 72 -0.94 -0.24 -15.27
N LEU A 73 0.33 -0.36 -14.90
CA LEU A 73 1.15 0.72 -14.38
C LEU A 73 1.45 1.77 -15.46
N GLY A 74 1.59 1.32 -16.70
CA GLY A 74 1.87 2.16 -17.85
C GLY A 74 3.30 2.73 -17.82
N PRO A 75 3.67 3.50 -18.86
CA PRO A 75 5.07 3.84 -19.14
C PRO A 75 5.74 4.70 -18.06
N ALA A 76 4.96 5.44 -17.28
CA ALA A 76 5.50 6.30 -16.23
C ALA A 76 6.06 5.52 -15.03
N LEU A 77 5.53 4.32 -14.76
CA LEU A 77 5.86 3.55 -13.55
C LEU A 77 6.45 2.17 -13.87
N ALA A 78 6.12 1.58 -15.02
CA ALA A 78 6.49 0.20 -15.36
C ALA A 78 8.00 -0.07 -15.28
N GLY A 79 8.84 0.92 -15.59
CA GLY A 79 10.30 0.77 -15.56
C GLY A 79 10.90 0.56 -14.16
N GLY A 80 10.14 0.85 -13.09
CA GLY A 80 10.58 0.60 -11.72
C GLY A 80 10.04 -0.69 -11.11
N LEU A 81 9.17 -1.43 -11.80
CA LEU A 81 8.49 -2.59 -11.24
C LEU A 81 9.49 -3.74 -10.95
N HIS A 82 9.42 -4.29 -9.75
CA HIS A 82 10.19 -5.47 -9.36
C HIS A 82 9.56 -6.76 -9.90
N ASP A 83 10.38 -7.76 -10.20
CA ASP A 83 9.92 -9.08 -10.67
C ASP A 83 9.39 -9.97 -9.52
N ASP A 84 9.66 -9.57 -8.28
CA ASP A 84 9.27 -10.26 -7.06
C ASP A 84 7.92 -9.74 -6.56
N PHE A 85 7.01 -10.67 -6.32
CA PHE A 85 5.67 -10.43 -5.79
C PHE A 85 5.46 -11.15 -4.49
N GLU A 86 4.55 -10.63 -3.67
CA GLU A 86 4.21 -11.25 -2.39
C GLU A 86 2.71 -11.37 -2.21
N TRP A 87 2.25 -12.52 -1.74
CA TRP A 87 0.84 -12.69 -1.38
C TRP A 87 0.56 -12.12 -0.01
N TYR A 88 -0.44 -11.26 0.06
CA TYR A 88 -0.94 -10.70 1.30
C TYR A 88 -2.39 -11.11 1.53
N ARG A 89 -2.67 -11.60 2.72
CA ARG A 89 -4.02 -11.98 3.14
C ARG A 89 -4.40 -11.23 4.41
N CYS A 90 -5.55 -10.57 4.41
CA CYS A 90 -6.05 -9.84 5.58
C CYS A 90 -7.57 -9.82 5.63
N ARG A 91 -8.16 -9.80 6.82
CA ARG A 91 -9.60 -9.47 6.99
C ARG A 91 -9.85 -7.96 7.10
N GLY A 92 -8.77 -7.21 7.25
CA GLY A 92 -8.67 -5.80 7.59
C GLY A 92 -7.31 -5.61 8.26
N ALA A 93 -6.79 -4.39 8.23
CA ALA A 93 -5.49 -4.06 8.81
C ALA A 93 -5.61 -2.77 9.61
N PHE A 94 -5.08 -2.79 10.84
CA PHE A 94 -4.99 -1.57 11.64
C PHE A 94 -4.07 -0.54 10.95
N PHE A 95 -4.15 0.73 11.37
CA PHE A 95 -3.31 1.76 10.77
C PHE A 95 -1.83 1.60 11.13
N HIS A 96 -0.98 1.59 10.10
CA HIS A 96 0.48 1.45 10.21
C HIS A 96 1.17 2.20 9.06
N ASN A 97 2.51 2.19 9.07
CA ASN A 97 3.31 2.50 7.89
C ASN A 97 4.29 1.35 7.65
N ASP A 98 4.80 1.24 6.43
CA ASP A 98 5.76 0.22 6.00
C ASP A 98 7.13 0.84 5.72
N ALA A 99 7.50 1.87 6.51
CA ALA A 99 8.69 2.68 6.31
C ALA A 99 10.03 1.91 6.36
N HIS A 100 10.01 0.58 6.57
CA HIS A 100 11.17 -0.30 6.35
C HIS A 100 11.49 -0.53 4.87
N TYR A 101 10.59 -0.25 3.93
CA TYR A 101 10.86 -0.24 2.48
C TYR A 101 11.40 1.13 2.05
N ASP A 102 12.55 1.51 2.61
CA ASP A 102 13.19 2.74 2.18
C ASP A 102 13.68 2.63 0.72
N ASN A 103 13.57 3.74 -0.03
CA ASN A 103 13.86 3.79 -1.47
C ASN A 103 12.93 2.99 -2.40
N ARG A 104 11.72 2.65 -1.92
CA ARG A 104 10.68 2.01 -2.73
C ARG A 104 9.35 2.74 -2.62
N LEU A 105 8.51 2.51 -3.64
CA LEU A 105 7.06 2.65 -3.51
C LEU A 105 6.46 1.26 -3.37
N PHE A 106 5.34 1.18 -2.66
CA PHE A 106 4.64 -0.07 -2.43
C PHE A 106 3.33 -0.09 -3.20
N GLY A 107 3.03 -1.24 -3.79
CA GLY A 107 1.85 -1.48 -4.59
C GLY A 107 1.05 -2.67 -4.09
N VAL A 108 -0.28 -2.55 -4.16
CA VAL A 108 -1.20 -3.65 -3.90
C VAL A 108 -2.16 -3.80 -5.06
N TRP A 109 -2.37 -5.04 -5.50
CA TRP A 109 -3.37 -5.41 -6.49
C TRP A 109 -4.35 -6.40 -5.86
N CYS A 110 -5.62 -5.99 -5.73
CA CYS A 110 -6.64 -6.85 -5.15
C CYS A 110 -7.03 -7.97 -6.12
N ILE A 111 -6.82 -9.21 -5.69
CA ILE A 111 -7.10 -10.38 -6.53
C ILE A 111 -8.44 -11.00 -6.18
N SER A 112 -8.76 -11.13 -4.88
CA SER A 112 -10.03 -11.73 -4.44
C SER A 112 -10.46 -11.27 -3.05
N GLY A 113 -11.71 -11.56 -2.69
CA GLY A 113 -12.29 -11.28 -1.38
C GLY A 113 -13.34 -10.15 -1.38
N PRO A 114 -13.87 -9.81 -0.20
CA PRO A 114 -14.91 -8.80 -0.09
C PRO A 114 -14.35 -7.38 -0.36
N PRO A 115 -15.21 -6.43 -0.77
CA PRO A 115 -14.85 -5.02 -0.87
C PRO A 115 -14.36 -4.44 0.46
N ALA A 116 -13.31 -3.62 0.39
CA ALA A 116 -12.75 -2.88 1.51
C ALA A 116 -12.28 -1.48 1.08
N ASP A 117 -11.88 -0.66 2.05
CA ASP A 117 -11.22 0.63 1.84
C ASP A 117 -9.75 0.55 2.21
N LEU A 118 -8.86 0.96 1.31
CA LEU A 118 -7.51 1.37 1.68
C LEU A 118 -7.58 2.84 2.09
N VAL A 119 -7.37 3.11 3.38
CA VAL A 119 -7.60 4.41 4.00
C VAL A 119 -6.27 5.07 4.35
N PHE A 120 -6.11 6.32 3.91
CA PHE A 120 -4.95 7.15 4.19
C PHE A 120 -5.41 8.37 5.03
N PRO A 121 -5.40 8.27 6.37
CA PRO A 121 -6.02 9.27 7.24
C PRO A 121 -5.37 10.64 7.10
N ARG A 122 -4.03 10.69 7.00
CA ARG A 122 -3.30 11.96 6.82
C ARG A 122 -3.68 12.64 5.51
N ALA A 123 -3.77 11.88 4.42
CA ALA A 123 -4.19 12.35 3.11
C ALA A 123 -5.70 12.67 3.01
N SER A 124 -6.50 12.25 4.01
CA SER A 124 -7.97 12.25 3.93
C SER A 124 -8.49 11.55 2.67
N LEU A 125 -7.83 10.45 2.29
CA LEU A 125 -8.14 9.68 1.08
C LEU A 125 -8.63 8.28 1.44
N ARG A 126 -9.54 7.77 0.61
CA ARG A 126 -9.99 6.38 0.58
C ARG A 126 -9.92 5.87 -0.83
N ILE A 127 -9.38 4.67 -1.00
CA ILE A 127 -9.30 3.98 -2.28
C ILE A 127 -10.07 2.67 -2.14
N ASP A 128 -11.01 2.46 -3.06
CA ASP A 128 -11.79 1.22 -3.13
C ASP A 128 -10.86 0.04 -3.44
N ILE A 129 -10.94 -1.01 -2.62
CA ILE A 129 -10.23 -2.27 -2.79
C ILE A 129 -11.25 -3.36 -3.09
N THR A 130 -11.49 -3.58 -4.38
CA THR A 130 -12.27 -4.70 -4.92
C THR A 130 -11.42 -5.47 -5.94
N PRO A 131 -11.75 -6.72 -6.28
CA PRO A 131 -10.99 -7.49 -7.26
C PRO A 131 -10.73 -6.70 -8.54
N GLY A 132 -9.44 -6.56 -8.87
CA GLY A 132 -8.92 -5.80 -9.98
C GLY A 132 -8.38 -4.40 -9.64
N ASN A 133 -8.68 -3.85 -8.46
CA ASN A 133 -8.12 -2.55 -8.06
C ASN A 133 -6.62 -2.65 -7.77
N ILE A 134 -5.87 -1.68 -8.29
CA ILE A 134 -4.44 -1.49 -8.04
C ILE A 134 -4.25 -0.14 -7.36
N ALA A 135 -3.48 -0.10 -6.28
CA ALA A 135 -3.02 1.12 -5.65
C ALA A 135 -1.50 1.09 -5.49
N VAL A 136 -0.86 2.23 -5.68
CA VAL A 136 0.58 2.44 -5.43
C VAL A 136 0.75 3.69 -4.60
N PHE A 137 1.48 3.59 -3.50
CA PHE A 137 1.68 4.66 -2.54
C PHE A 137 3.08 4.60 -1.93
N ASP A 138 3.41 5.66 -1.21
CA ASP A 138 4.65 5.74 -0.45
C ASP A 138 4.54 4.92 0.83
N PRO A 139 5.43 3.95 1.11
CA PRO A 139 5.35 3.10 2.30
C PRO A 139 5.43 3.90 3.61
N PHE A 140 5.92 5.13 3.60
CA PHE A 140 5.87 6.01 4.77
C PHE A 140 4.47 6.59 5.05
N GLU A 141 3.55 6.54 4.08
CA GLU A 141 2.18 6.98 4.28
C GLU A 141 1.47 6.08 5.27
N VAL A 142 0.85 6.69 6.28
CA VAL A 142 0.03 5.94 7.23
C VAL A 142 -1.19 5.44 6.49
N HIS A 143 -1.44 4.14 6.59
CA HIS A 143 -2.55 3.51 5.90
C HIS A 143 -3.10 2.32 6.68
N GLY A 144 -4.32 1.93 6.35
CA GLY A 144 -5.00 0.77 6.91
C GLY A 144 -6.05 0.25 5.94
N ILE A 145 -6.48 -1.00 6.14
CA ILE A 145 -7.53 -1.61 5.32
C ILE A 145 -8.76 -1.78 6.20
N LEU A 146 -9.81 -1.05 5.88
CA LEU A 146 -11.04 -1.01 6.67
C LEU A 146 -12.23 -1.61 5.92
N LEU A 147 -13.25 -2.03 6.65
CA LEU A 147 -14.59 -2.20 6.08
C LEU A 147 -15.06 -0.89 5.44
N ARG A 148 -15.88 -1.02 4.39
CA ARG A 148 -16.46 0.13 3.68
C ARG A 148 -17.08 1.12 4.66
N ASP A 149 -16.74 2.39 4.47
CA ASP A 149 -17.25 3.52 5.24
C ASP A 149 -16.87 3.54 6.74
N ALA A 150 -16.12 2.55 7.24
CA ALA A 150 -15.69 2.52 8.63
C ALA A 150 -14.68 3.66 8.89
N THR A 151 -14.89 4.41 9.98
CA THR A 151 -14.09 5.60 10.31
C THR A 151 -12.86 5.30 11.16
N HIS A 152 -12.80 4.11 11.75
CA HIS A 152 -11.71 3.65 12.60
C HIS A 152 -11.58 2.13 12.47
N TYR A 153 -10.43 1.60 12.88
CA TYR A 153 -10.21 0.17 13.00
C TYR A 153 -10.66 -0.33 14.38
N SER A 154 -11.48 -1.39 14.39
CA SER A 154 -11.80 -2.19 15.57
C SER A 154 -11.69 -3.67 15.23
N ALA A 155 -10.88 -4.44 15.97
CA ALA A 155 -10.63 -5.85 15.65
C ALA A 155 -11.88 -6.73 15.67
N THR A 156 -12.86 -6.41 16.52
CA THR A 156 -14.12 -7.14 16.65
C THR A 156 -14.94 -7.13 15.36
N ASP A 157 -14.84 -6.07 14.57
CA ASP A 157 -15.62 -5.88 13.35
C ASP A 157 -15.18 -6.85 12.25
N TYR A 158 -13.99 -7.46 12.40
CA TYR A 158 -13.37 -8.32 11.41
C TYR A 158 -13.39 -9.81 11.78
N GLU A 159 -13.96 -10.18 12.93
CA GLU A 159 -13.96 -11.57 13.42
C GLU A 159 -14.67 -12.54 12.45
N ALA A 160 -15.76 -12.09 11.83
CA ALA A 160 -16.57 -12.88 10.90
C ALA A 160 -16.36 -12.50 9.41
N VAL A 161 -15.42 -11.60 9.12
CA VAL A 161 -15.19 -11.09 7.76
C VAL A 161 -14.32 -12.08 6.98
N SER A 162 -14.67 -12.32 5.72
CA SER A 162 -13.82 -13.11 4.81
C SER A 162 -12.55 -12.35 4.48
N ALA A 163 -11.44 -13.04 4.30
CA ALA A 163 -10.19 -12.37 3.97
C ALA A 163 -10.19 -11.84 2.53
N THR A 164 -9.59 -10.68 2.34
CA THR A 164 -9.14 -10.14 1.06
C THR A 164 -7.74 -10.67 0.77
N VAL A 165 -7.50 -11.06 -0.49
CA VAL A 165 -6.19 -11.49 -0.99
C VAL A 165 -5.67 -10.41 -1.94
N LEU A 166 -4.50 -9.88 -1.60
CA LEU A 166 -3.80 -8.84 -2.35
C LEU A 166 -2.49 -9.42 -2.87
N LEU A 167 -2.13 -9.05 -4.09
CA LEU A 167 -0.78 -9.20 -4.60
C LEU A 167 0.00 -7.92 -4.30
N GLY A 168 1.00 -8.03 -3.44
CA GLY A 168 1.99 -7.01 -3.16
C GLY A 168 3.07 -6.95 -4.22
N PHE A 169 3.50 -5.75 -4.57
CA PHE A 169 4.63 -5.50 -5.46
C PHE A 169 5.34 -4.19 -5.09
N GLU A 170 6.58 -4.04 -5.52
CA GLU A 170 7.39 -2.86 -5.25
C GLU A 170 7.80 -2.14 -6.53
N LEU A 171 8.04 -0.84 -6.41
CA LEU A 171 8.70 -0.06 -7.45
C LEU A 171 9.96 0.60 -6.93
N ASP A 172 11.04 0.55 -7.72
CA ASP A 172 12.22 1.36 -7.51
C ASP A 172 11.87 2.84 -7.52
N LEU A 173 12.34 3.58 -6.51
CA LEU A 173 12.14 5.02 -6.43
C LEU A 173 13.17 5.75 -7.30
N THR A 174 13.02 5.66 -8.63
CA THR A 174 13.83 6.44 -9.58
C THR A 174 13.46 7.92 -9.53
N ALA A 175 14.27 8.79 -10.15
CA ALA A 175 13.98 10.22 -10.22
C ALA A 175 12.65 10.52 -10.94
N GLU A 176 12.35 9.76 -12.00
CA GLU A 176 11.13 9.88 -12.79
C GLU A 176 9.90 9.47 -11.96
N ILE A 177 10.00 8.34 -11.24
CA ILE A 177 8.93 7.85 -10.36
C ILE A 177 8.74 8.79 -9.18
N ALA A 178 9.81 9.26 -8.55
CA ALA A 178 9.75 10.26 -7.48
C ALA A 178 9.03 11.54 -7.95
N ALA A 179 9.34 12.04 -9.16
CA ALA A 179 8.67 13.20 -9.74
C ALA A 179 7.16 12.93 -10.02
N ALA A 180 6.81 11.73 -10.49
CA ALA A 180 5.43 11.32 -10.71
C ALA A 180 4.61 11.35 -9.41
N PHE A 181 5.21 10.96 -8.28
CA PHE A 181 4.60 10.97 -6.94
C PHE A 181 4.76 12.30 -6.18
N GLY A 182 5.47 13.27 -6.75
CA GLY A 182 5.74 14.56 -6.12
C GLY A 182 6.58 14.43 -4.85
N ILE A 183 7.58 13.55 -4.88
CA ILE A 183 8.59 13.34 -3.84
C ILE A 183 9.78 14.27 -4.12
N ALA A 184 10.21 15.02 -3.10
CA ALA A 184 11.34 15.94 -3.16
C ALA A 184 12.47 15.51 -2.22
N ALA A 185 13.73 15.70 -2.61
CA ALA A 185 14.87 15.43 -1.76
C ALA A 185 15.08 16.54 -0.70
N GLY A 186 15.69 16.19 0.43
CA GLY A 186 16.33 17.16 1.34
C GLY A 186 15.36 18.11 2.05
N ILE A 187 14.17 17.66 2.40
CA ILE A 187 13.19 18.49 3.10
C ILE A 187 13.42 18.50 4.62
N ASN A 188 13.21 19.67 5.23
CA ASN A 188 13.19 19.86 6.68
C ASN A 188 11.75 19.93 7.15
N GLY A 189 11.37 19.10 8.14
CA GLY A 189 10.01 19.05 8.68
C GLY A 189 9.85 17.95 9.72
N PRO A 190 8.63 17.75 10.26
CA PRO A 190 8.35 16.64 11.16
C PRO A 190 8.72 15.31 10.50
N MET A 191 9.38 14.44 11.27
CA MET A 191 9.96 13.21 10.77
C MET A 191 8.99 12.03 10.92
N ILE A 192 8.95 11.18 9.89
CA ILE A 192 8.28 9.89 9.93
C ILE A 192 9.25 8.75 9.62
N SER A 193 9.11 7.66 10.35
CA SER A 193 9.93 6.45 10.23
C SER A 193 9.10 5.22 10.63
N SER A 194 9.69 4.04 10.50
CA SER A 194 9.11 2.78 10.99
C SER A 194 8.93 2.73 12.51
N ARG A 195 9.50 3.69 13.25
CA ARG A 195 9.37 3.82 14.71
C ARG A 195 8.35 4.87 15.12
N THR A 196 7.79 5.62 14.18
CA THR A 196 6.77 6.63 14.48
C THR A 196 5.55 5.93 15.08
N ARG A 197 5.11 6.38 16.26
CA ARG A 197 3.95 5.80 16.92
C ARG A 197 2.67 6.27 16.22
N ILE A 198 1.88 5.29 15.81
CA ILE A 198 0.63 5.48 15.08
C ILE A 198 -0.46 4.79 15.87
N SER A 199 -1.56 5.51 16.11
CA SER A 199 -2.78 4.93 16.66
C SER A 199 -3.30 3.86 15.71
N ALA A 200 -3.27 2.60 16.14
CA ALA A 200 -3.79 1.46 15.35
C ALA A 200 -5.27 1.65 14.96
N ALA A 201 -6.05 2.35 15.78
CA ALA A 201 -7.47 2.58 15.55
C ALA A 201 -7.75 3.72 14.56
N THR A 202 -6.96 4.79 14.57
CA THR A 202 -7.31 6.04 13.83
C THR A 202 -6.25 6.51 12.85
N GLY A 203 -5.04 5.95 12.92
CA GLY A 203 -3.87 6.40 12.15
C GLY A 203 -3.32 7.75 12.57
N ALA A 204 -3.83 8.34 13.66
CA ALA A 204 -3.26 9.55 14.23
C ALA A 204 -1.84 9.28 14.77
N PHE A 205 -0.94 10.24 14.60
CA PHE A 205 0.36 10.20 15.27
C PHE A 205 0.17 10.47 16.76
N ASP A 206 0.80 9.66 17.62
CA ASP A 206 1.07 10.12 18.97
C ASP A 206 2.02 11.32 18.83
N SER A 207 1.67 12.45 19.44
CA SER A 207 2.38 13.75 19.34
C SER A 207 3.87 13.60 18.99
N PHE A 208 4.31 14.27 17.92
CA PHE A 208 5.73 14.34 17.57
C PHE A 208 6.50 14.94 18.76
N ASN A 209 7.24 14.10 19.49
CA ASN A 209 8.14 14.57 20.56
C ASN A 209 9.37 15.23 19.96
#